data_AF-A0A2T9Y769-F1
#
_entry.id   AF-A0A2T9Y769-F1
#
_cell.length_a   1.000
_cell.length_b   1.000
_cell.length_c   1.000
_cell.angle_alpha   90.00
_cell.angle_beta   90.00
_cell.angle_gamma   90.00
#
_symmetry.space_group_name_H-M   'P 1'
#
loop_
_entity.id
_entity.type
_entity.pdbx_description
1 polymer ?
#
loop_
_entity_poly.entity_id
_entity_poly.type
_entity_poly.pdbx_seq_one_letter_code
_entity_poly.pdbx_strand_id
1 'polypeptide(L)'
;MQQDMQEKFFEAINDLTKKVQFLYIEREQQGAQQAQDMEVQNIECDDPHEKPLTVDSISRIIKSITIIALKDKKGITPKARAIGATIAAKTGISTDAILTQANWSSYYMFSSYYKLSNDSYSNITESVLSELT
;
A
#
# COMPACT_ATOMS: atom_id res chain seq x y z
N MET A 1 5.68 -25.02 18.67
CA MET A 1 6.59 -23.91 18.31
C MET A 1 6.07 -23.08 17.14
N GLN A 2 5.65 -23.70 16.04
CA GLN A 2 5.18 -22.97 14.85
C GLN A 2 3.84 -22.24 15.04
N GLN A 3 2.98 -22.74 15.92
CA GLN A 3 1.67 -22.15 16.25
C GLN A 3 1.78 -20.88 17.12
N ASP A 4 2.71 -20.87 18.08
CA ASP A 4 3.02 -19.73 18.96
C ASP A 4 3.58 -18.52 18.18
N MET A 5 4.35 -18.78 17.12
CA MET A 5 4.90 -17.72 16.26
C MET A 5 3.82 -17.07 15.39
N GLN A 6 2.83 -17.84 14.93
CA GLN A 6 1.69 -17.33 14.16
C GLN A 6 0.77 -16.46 15.03
N GLU A 7 0.56 -16.86 16.27
CA GLU A 7 -0.28 -16.13 17.22
C GLU A 7 0.33 -14.78 17.59
N LYS A 8 1.64 -14.75 17.90
CA LYS A 8 2.38 -13.50 18.14
C LYS A 8 2.38 -12.56 16.94
N PHE A 9 2.43 -13.11 15.73
CA PHE A 9 2.36 -12.33 14.50
C PHE A 9 0.98 -11.69 14.31
N PHE A 10 -0.09 -12.45 14.55
CA PHE A 10 -1.46 -11.95 14.49
C PHE A 10 -1.73 -10.88 15.56
N GLU A 11 -1.21 -11.07 16.78
CA GLU A 11 -1.33 -10.12 17.87
C GLU A 11 -0.62 -8.79 17.56
N ALA A 12 0.59 -8.86 16.99
CA ALA A 12 1.33 -7.68 16.54
C ALA A 12 0.60 -6.90 15.43
N ILE A 13 -0.04 -7.60 14.49
CA ILE A 13 -0.84 -6.95 13.44
C ILE A 13 -2.05 -6.23 14.03
N ASN A 14 -2.74 -6.86 14.98
CA ASN A 14 -3.91 -6.27 15.63
C ASN A 14 -3.54 -5.07 16.49
N ASP A 15 -2.43 -5.14 17.23
CA ASP A 15 -1.90 -4.02 18.01
C ASP A 15 -1.55 -2.83 17.12
N LEU A 16 -0.85 -3.06 16.01
CA LEU A 16 -0.50 -2.01 15.06
C LEU A 16 -1.74 -1.37 14.43
N THR A 17 -2.73 -2.19 14.07
CA THR A 17 -4.00 -1.70 13.50
C THR A 17 -4.72 -0.76 14.47
N LYS A 18 -4.78 -1.13 15.76
CA LYS A 18 -5.37 -0.28 16.81
C LYS A 18 -4.61 1.04 16.99
N LYS A 19 -3.26 0.98 16.99
CA LYS A 19 -2.42 2.18 17.12
C LYS A 19 -2.58 3.14 15.94
N VAL A 20 -2.69 2.63 14.72
CA VAL A 20 -2.92 3.46 13.53
C VAL A 20 -4.30 4.12 13.58
N GLN A 21 -5.34 3.37 13.99
CA GLN A 21 -6.68 3.94 14.16
C GLN A 21 -6.70 5.04 15.23
N PHE A 22 -6.00 4.85 16.34
CA PHE A 22 -5.87 5.88 17.38
C PHE A 22 -5.24 7.16 16.83
N LEU A 23 -4.12 7.05 16.10
CA LEU A 23 -3.45 8.20 15.50
C LEU A 23 -4.32 8.93 14.46
N TYR A 24 -5.15 8.21 13.71
CA TYR A 24 -6.08 8.81 12.77
C TYR A 24 -7.15 9.64 13.49
N ILE A 25 -7.71 9.10 14.58
CA ILE A 25 -8.71 9.79 15.41
C ILE A 25 -8.08 10.99 16.12
N GLU A 26 -6.87 10.85 16.65
CA GLU A 26 -6.15 11.93 17.33
C GLU A 26 -5.83 13.08 16.37
N ARG A 27 -5.43 12.78 15.12
CA ARG A 27 -5.24 13.80 14.08
C ARG A 27 -6.53 14.56 13.74
N GLU A 28 -7.65 13.86 13.59
CA GLU A 28 -8.96 14.50 13.32
C GLU A 28 -9.38 15.42 14.48
N GLN A 29 -9.13 15.02 15.73
CA GLN A 29 -9.40 15.86 16.91
C GLN A 29 -8.48 17.08 16.96
N GLN A 30 -7.18 16.93 16.65
CA GLN A 30 -6.23 18.04 16.61
C GLN A 30 -6.51 19.01 15.46
N GLY A 31 -6.98 18.52 14.30
CA GLY A 31 -7.39 19.38 13.18
C GLY A 31 -8.63 20.22 13.53
N ALA A 32 -9.58 19.65 14.27
CA ALA A 32 -10.73 20.39 14.78
C ALA A 32 -10.35 21.45 15.85
N GLN A 33 -9.34 21.16 16.68
CA GLN A 33 -8.82 22.10 17.68
C GLN A 33 -7.98 23.23 17.04
N GLN A 34 -7.12 22.92 16.07
CA GLN A 34 -6.35 23.91 15.30
C GLN A 34 -7.24 24.87 14.51
N ALA A 35 -8.38 24.41 13.98
CA ALA A 35 -9.36 25.29 13.33
C ALA A 35 -10.01 26.29 14.30
N GLN A 36 -10.02 25.99 15.61
CA GLN A 36 -10.50 26.91 16.67
C GLN A 36 -9.38 27.81 17.19
N ASP A 37 -8.13 27.32 17.27
CA ASP A 37 -6.96 28.12 17.69
C ASP A 37 -6.40 29.03 16.58
N MET A 38 -6.80 28.84 15.31
CA MET A 38 -6.46 29.76 14.21
C MET A 38 -7.11 31.16 14.37
N GLU A 39 -7.96 31.39 15.37
CA GLU A 39 -8.40 32.74 15.76
C GLU A 39 -7.40 33.45 16.72
N VAL A 40 -6.41 32.75 17.28
CA VAL A 40 -5.45 33.33 18.25
C VAL A 40 -4.00 33.02 17.89
N GLN A 41 -3.43 33.98 17.16
CA GLN A 41 -2.03 34.45 17.23
C GLN A 41 -0.90 33.57 16.64
N ASN A 42 -0.18 34.22 15.72
CA ASN A 42 1.13 33.83 15.19
C ASN A 42 2.15 33.55 16.31
N ILE A 43 2.65 32.33 16.40
CA ILE A 43 3.96 32.02 17.00
C ILE A 43 4.65 30.97 16.14
N GLU A 44 5.78 31.40 15.57
CA GLU A 44 6.79 30.60 14.90
C GLU A 44 7.36 29.56 15.88
N CYS A 45 7.29 28.28 15.52
CA CYS A 45 7.92 27.19 16.27
C CYS A 45 8.62 26.26 15.28
N ASP A 46 9.95 26.39 15.18
CA ASP A 46 10.81 25.37 14.55
C ASP A 46 10.87 24.14 15.48
N ASP A 47 9.92 23.22 15.32
CA ASP A 47 10.04 21.86 15.90
C ASP A 47 10.94 21.00 14.98
N PRO A 48 12.09 20.50 15.46
CA PRO A 48 12.99 19.64 14.67
C PRO A 48 12.34 18.32 14.20
N HIS A 49 11.14 17.98 14.68
CA HIS A 49 10.36 16.81 14.24
C HIS A 49 9.35 17.12 13.14
N GLU A 50 9.13 18.38 12.77
CA GLU A 50 8.20 18.78 11.71
C GLU A 50 8.78 18.68 10.31
N LYS A 51 10.08 18.36 10.17
CA LYS A 51 10.71 18.36 8.86
C LYS A 51 10.04 17.28 7.98
N PRO A 52 9.28 17.68 6.93
CA PRO A 52 8.57 16.72 6.11
C PRO A 52 9.58 15.74 5.52
N LEU A 53 9.27 14.45 5.56
CA LEU A 53 10.08 13.46 4.89
C LEU A 53 10.25 13.88 3.43
N THR A 54 11.49 14.16 3.03
CA THR A 54 11.75 14.56 1.65
C THR A 54 11.42 13.41 0.71
N VAL A 55 10.98 13.73 -0.51
CA VAL A 55 10.72 12.74 -1.55
C VAL A 55 11.92 11.80 -1.73
N ASP A 56 13.13 12.33 -1.56
CA ASP A 56 14.38 11.59 -1.64
C ASP A 56 14.58 10.59 -0.49
N SER A 57 14.18 10.92 0.74
CA SER A 57 14.32 10.02 1.89
C SER A 57 13.32 8.85 1.77
N ILE A 58 12.08 9.16 1.40
CA ILE A 58 11.04 8.16 1.11
C ILE A 58 11.48 7.26 -0.06
N SER A 59 12.00 7.85 -1.14
CA SER A 59 12.48 7.07 -2.29
C SER A 59 13.64 6.14 -1.91
N ARG A 60 14.56 6.57 -1.04
CA ARG A 60 15.67 5.74 -0.56
C ARG A 60 15.18 4.56 0.26
N ILE A 61 14.27 4.79 1.21
CA ILE A 61 13.70 3.74 2.06
C ILE A 61 12.97 2.68 1.22
N ILE A 62 12.14 3.11 0.25
CA ILE A 62 11.44 2.19 -0.65
C ILE A 62 12.43 1.34 -1.46
N LYS A 63 13.47 1.96 -2.05
CA LYS A 63 14.49 1.23 -2.80
C LYS A 63 15.19 0.18 -1.93
N SER A 64 15.58 0.53 -0.70
CA SER A 64 16.26 -0.39 0.22
C SER A 64 15.39 -1.59 0.59
N ILE A 65 14.12 -1.36 0.98
CA ILE A 65 13.18 -2.44 1.31
C ILE A 65 12.96 -3.36 0.10
N THR A 66 12.83 -2.76 -1.10
CA THR A 66 12.54 -3.53 -2.30
C THR A 66 13.74 -4.36 -2.75
N ILE A 67 14.98 -3.86 -2.62
CA ILE A 67 16.20 -4.63 -2.87
C ILE A 67 16.29 -5.83 -1.91
N ILE A 68 15.98 -5.62 -0.63
CA ILE A 68 15.99 -6.69 0.38
C ILE A 68 14.94 -7.75 0.06
N ALA A 69 13.73 -7.35 -0.34
CA ALA A 69 12.62 -8.26 -0.65
C ALA A 69 12.79 -9.04 -1.96
N LEU A 70 13.68 -8.61 -2.87
CA LEU A 70 13.82 -9.17 -4.22
C LEU A 70 15.17 -9.81 -4.50
N LYS A 71 15.97 -10.05 -3.46
CA LYS A 71 17.30 -10.67 -3.58
C LYS A 71 17.33 -11.98 -4.39
N ASP A 72 16.19 -12.65 -4.56
CA ASP A 72 16.07 -13.89 -5.34
C ASP A 72 15.49 -13.72 -6.75
N LYS A 73 15.00 -12.52 -7.14
CA LYS A 73 14.38 -12.28 -8.45
C LYS A 73 15.14 -11.21 -9.21
N LYS A 74 16.07 -11.69 -10.04
CA LYS A 74 16.86 -10.89 -10.99
C LYS A 74 15.95 -10.00 -11.85
N GLY A 75 15.84 -8.72 -11.48
CA GLY A 75 15.66 -7.65 -12.45
C GLY A 75 14.44 -6.73 -12.33
N ILE A 76 13.43 -7.00 -11.49
CA ILE A 76 12.24 -6.13 -11.47
C ILE A 76 11.86 -5.79 -10.03
N THR A 77 12.35 -4.64 -9.57
CA THR A 77 11.86 -3.89 -8.40
C THR A 77 10.50 -3.31 -8.72
N PRO A 78 9.37 -3.89 -8.25
CA PRO A 78 8.07 -3.33 -8.51
C PRO A 78 7.96 -1.98 -7.82
N LYS A 79 7.47 -0.96 -8.52
CA LYS A 79 6.96 0.22 -7.82
C LYS A 79 5.79 -0.24 -6.93
N ALA A 80 5.63 0.32 -5.73
CA ALA A 80 4.52 -0.01 -4.85
C ALA A 80 3.14 0.02 -5.56
N ARG A 81 2.96 0.94 -6.52
CA ARG A 81 1.79 1.04 -7.40
C ARG A 81 1.53 -0.22 -8.24
N ALA A 82 2.58 -0.90 -8.72
CA ALA A 82 2.49 -2.16 -9.48
C ALA A 82 1.91 -3.30 -8.64
N ILE A 83 2.27 -3.33 -7.35
CA ILE A 83 1.79 -4.34 -6.39
C ILE A 83 0.30 -4.16 -6.16
N GLY A 84 -0.15 -2.94 -5.81
CA GLY A 84 -1.56 -2.65 -5.56
C GLY A 84 -2.46 -2.96 -6.77
N ALA A 85 -2.04 -2.55 -7.97
CA ALA A 85 -2.77 -2.85 -9.20
C ALA A 85 -2.82 -4.35 -9.54
N THR A 86 -1.74 -5.09 -9.29
CA THR A 86 -1.72 -6.54 -9.49
C THR A 86 -2.67 -7.24 -8.52
N ILE A 87 -2.76 -6.79 -7.26
CA ILE A 87 -3.72 -7.31 -6.28
C ILE A 87 -5.15 -6.99 -6.71
N ALA A 88 -5.45 -5.75 -7.09
CA ALA A 88 -6.77 -5.34 -7.55
C ALA A 88 -7.23 -6.15 -8.78
N ALA A 89 -6.32 -6.39 -9.73
CA ALA A 89 -6.60 -7.24 -10.88
C ALA A 89 -6.90 -8.69 -10.47
N LYS A 90 -6.17 -9.23 -9.48
CA LYS A 90 -6.42 -10.57 -8.94
C LYS A 90 -7.75 -10.69 -8.20
N THR A 91 -8.24 -9.62 -7.59
CA THR A 91 -9.55 -9.58 -6.94
C THR A 91 -10.69 -9.27 -7.91
N GLY A 92 -10.43 -9.22 -9.21
CA GLY A 92 -11.46 -8.99 -10.23
C GLY A 92 -11.92 -7.54 -10.38
N ILE A 93 -11.19 -6.57 -9.80
CA ILE A 93 -11.47 -5.15 -10.05
C ILE A 93 -11.29 -4.88 -11.55
N SER A 94 -12.21 -4.11 -12.14
CA SER A 94 -12.18 -3.82 -13.57
C SER A 94 -10.86 -3.16 -13.97
N THR A 95 -10.37 -3.53 -15.15
CA THR A 95 -9.12 -2.97 -15.67
C THR A 95 -9.22 -1.44 -15.79
N ASP A 96 -10.35 -0.91 -16.25
CA ASP A 96 -10.58 0.53 -16.40
C ASP A 96 -10.47 1.31 -15.07
N ALA A 97 -11.03 0.76 -13.99
CA ALA A 97 -10.89 1.35 -12.65
C ALA A 97 -9.44 1.32 -12.16
N ILE A 98 -8.72 0.22 -12.41
CA ILE A 98 -7.28 0.10 -12.07
C ILE A 98 -6.46 1.12 -12.85
N LEU A 99 -6.68 1.27 -14.17
CA LEU A 99 -5.95 2.21 -15.01
C LEU A 99 -6.19 3.66 -14.56
N THR A 100 -7.46 4.00 -14.29
CA THR A 100 -7.86 5.35 -13.83
C THR A 100 -7.22 5.67 -12.48
N GLN A 101 -7.33 4.77 -11.50
CA GLN A 101 -6.81 5.00 -10.16
C GLN A 101 -5.27 4.94 -10.09
N ALA A 102 -4.63 4.13 -10.92
CA ALA A 102 -3.17 4.07 -11.04
C ALA A 102 -2.61 5.21 -11.93
N ASN A 103 -3.47 6.02 -12.54
CA ASN A 103 -3.12 7.06 -13.52
C ASN A 103 -2.20 6.53 -14.63
N TRP A 104 -2.64 5.47 -15.30
CA TRP A 104 -1.94 4.87 -16.43
C TRP A 104 -2.60 5.25 -17.74
N SER A 105 -1.77 5.61 -18.72
CA SER A 105 -2.24 6.06 -20.03
C SER A 105 -2.87 4.95 -20.88
N SER A 106 -2.60 3.67 -20.57
CA SER A 106 -3.18 2.53 -21.28
C SER A 106 -3.04 1.21 -20.52
N TYR A 107 -3.85 0.23 -20.94
CA TYR A 107 -3.71 -1.16 -20.51
C TYR A 107 -2.34 -1.74 -20.86
N TYR A 108 -1.82 -1.40 -22.05
CA TYR A 108 -0.50 -1.84 -22.49
C TYR A 108 0.61 -1.42 -21.51
N MET A 109 0.57 -0.17 -21.05
CA MET A 109 1.52 0.32 -20.04
C MET A 109 1.45 -0.52 -18.76
N PHE A 110 0.25 -0.82 -18.28
CA PHE A 110 0.06 -1.69 -17.12
C PHE A 110 0.61 -3.10 -17.37
N SER A 111 0.13 -3.78 -18.41
CA SER A 111 0.42 -5.20 -18.66
C SER A 111 1.90 -5.47 -18.94
N SER A 112 2.57 -4.55 -19.64
CA SER A 112 3.94 -4.76 -20.11
C SER A 112 5.00 -4.33 -19.11
N TYR A 113 4.72 -3.34 -18.25
CA TYR A 113 5.75 -2.74 -17.38
C TYR A 113 5.44 -2.84 -15.88
N TYR A 114 4.18 -3.02 -15.50
CA TYR A 114 3.75 -2.93 -14.10
C TYR A 114 2.99 -4.16 -13.61
N LYS A 115 2.60 -5.09 -14.49
CA LYS A 115 1.95 -6.34 -14.11
C LYS A 115 3.00 -7.37 -13.68
N LEU A 116 2.96 -7.77 -12.42
CA LEU A 116 4.01 -8.61 -11.82
C LEU A 116 3.80 -10.11 -12.02
N SER A 117 2.58 -10.52 -12.33
CA SER A 117 2.21 -11.91 -12.60
C SER A 117 1.07 -11.89 -13.60
N ASN A 118 1.18 -12.74 -14.63
CA ASN A 118 0.15 -12.89 -15.64
C ASN A 118 -0.89 -13.95 -15.23
N ASP A 119 -0.79 -14.47 -14.01
CA ASP A 119 -1.65 -15.52 -13.49
C ASP A 119 -3.02 -14.90 -13.19
N SER A 120 -3.91 -14.99 -14.17
CA SER A 120 -5.35 -14.91 -13.91
C SER A 120 -5.71 -16.04 -12.96
N TYR A 121 -6.47 -15.73 -11.91
CA TYR A 121 -7.01 -16.71 -10.96
C TYR A 121 -7.64 -17.89 -11.71
N SER A 122 -7.19 -19.10 -11.33
CA SER A 122 -7.63 -20.44 -11.76
C SER A 122 -7.70 -20.68 -13.27
N ASN A 123 -7.34 -21.90 -13.66
CA ASN A 123 -7.69 -22.42 -14.98
C ASN A 123 -9.19 -22.15 -15.18
N ILE A 124 -9.57 -21.19 -16.04
CA ILE A 124 -10.97 -20.76 -16.24
C ILE A 124 -11.84 -22.00 -16.57
N THR A 125 -11.23 -22.98 -17.23
CA THR A 125 -11.76 -24.32 -17.48
C THR A 125 -12.18 -25.06 -16.20
N GLU A 126 -11.41 -25.03 -15.12
CA GLU A 126 -11.77 -25.67 -13.85
C GLU A 126 -12.92 -24.96 -13.14
N SER A 127 -12.95 -23.62 -13.11
CA SER A 127 -14.09 -22.89 -12.53
C SER A 127 -15.39 -23.18 -13.28
N VAL A 128 -15.36 -23.19 -14.62
CA VAL A 128 -16.53 -23.52 -15.44
C VAL A 128 -16.93 -24.99 -15.28
N LEU A 129 -15.96 -25.91 -15.18
CA LEU A 129 -16.24 -27.33 -14.92
C LEU A 129 -16.87 -27.56 -13.54
N SER A 130 -16.45 -26.81 -12.52
CA SER A 130 -17.01 -26.91 -11.16
C SER A 130 -18.44 -26.37 -11.04
N GLU A 131 -18.88 -25.51 -11.95
CA GLU A 131 -20.27 -25.04 -12.05
C GLU A 131 -21.18 -26.00 -12.85
N LEU A 132 -20.59 -26.90 -13.65
CA LEU A 132 -21.31 -27.87 -14.49
C LEU A 132 -21.47 -29.25 -13.85
N THR A 133 -20.89 -29.47 -12.66
CA THR A 133 -21.04 -30.68 -11.84
C THR A 133 -21.84 -30.41 -10.59
#